data_AF-A0A9P7FAH8-F1
#
_entry.id   AF-A0A9P7FAH8-F1
#
_cell.length_a   1.000
_cell.length_b   1.000
_cell.length_c   1.000
_cell.angle_alpha   90.00
_cell.angle_beta   90.00
_cell.angle_gamma   90.00
#
_symmetry.space_group_name_H-M   'P 1'
#
loop_
_entity.id
_entity.type
_entity.pdbx_description
1 polymer ?
#
loop_
_entity_poly.entity_id
_entity_poly.type
_entity_poly.pdbx_seq_one_letter_code
_entity_poly.pdbx_strand_id
1 'polypeptide(L)'
;RGPPEPKECWFDLDEKNIHLISLTDPITGEITFKCLDGLVNHFNTSILEAMRCNMDIKFIRSGPAAKAILYYITDYITKSQLKTHVALAAMETAIHKLEIYDSNHDDCTLQAKKMLQKCAHSMISHQELSAQQVCSYLMDFEDQFTSHKYHGLYWTNFESFIEECNP
;
A
#
# COMPACT_ATOMS: atom_id res chain seq x y z
N ARG A 1 9.98 -13.75 -19.91
CA ARG A 1 10.03 -12.78 -21.02
C ARG A 1 9.35 -13.47 -22.21
N GLY A 2 8.11 -13.10 -22.54
CA GLY A 2 7.31 -13.71 -23.61
C GLY A 2 7.69 -13.22 -25.03
N PRO A 3 7.17 -13.86 -26.11
CA PRO A 3 7.54 -13.64 -27.52
C PRO A 3 6.97 -12.33 -28.13
N PRO A 4 7.30 -11.98 -29.39
CA PRO A 4 7.40 -10.60 -29.87
C PRO A 4 6.07 -10.06 -30.41
N GLU A 5 5.33 -9.37 -29.55
CA GLU A 5 4.42 -8.30 -29.99
C GLU A 5 5.15 -6.97 -29.78
N PRO A 6 4.85 -5.90 -30.54
CA PRO A 6 5.44 -4.60 -30.22
C PRO A 6 5.21 -4.33 -28.73
N LYS A 7 6.28 -3.99 -28.01
CA LYS A 7 6.18 -3.71 -26.58
C LYS A 7 5.31 -2.47 -26.43
N GLU A 8 4.04 -2.70 -26.14
CA GLU A 8 3.10 -1.64 -25.80
C GLU A 8 3.60 -0.99 -24.52
N CYS A 9 3.60 0.35 -24.52
CA CYS A 9 4.04 1.08 -23.35
C CYS A 9 3.07 0.76 -22.20
N TRP A 10 3.60 0.27 -21.08
CA TRP A 10 2.76 -0.05 -19.91
C TRP A 10 2.06 1.20 -19.34
N PHE A 11 2.62 2.38 -19.59
CA PHE A 11 2.04 3.67 -19.23
C PHE A 11 1.07 4.22 -20.28
N ASP A 12 0.84 3.48 -21.38
CA ASP A 12 0.00 3.91 -22.51
C ASP A 12 0.43 5.27 -23.09
N LEU A 13 1.74 5.52 -23.06
CA LEU A 13 2.36 6.69 -23.67
C LEU A 13 2.60 6.41 -25.15
N ASP A 14 2.08 7.30 -26.01
CA ASP A 14 2.20 7.23 -27.47
C ASP A 14 2.53 8.64 -27.97
N GLU A 15 3.49 8.76 -28.89
CA GLU A 15 3.84 10.01 -29.57
C GLU A 15 2.61 10.68 -30.24
N LYS A 16 1.58 9.89 -30.57
CA LYS A 16 0.32 10.40 -31.14
C LYS A 16 -0.58 11.08 -30.12
N ASN A 17 -0.35 10.91 -28.82
CA ASN A 17 -1.15 11.48 -27.74
C ASN A 17 -0.85 12.96 -27.50
N ILE A 18 -0.95 13.77 -28.58
CA ILE A 18 -0.68 15.20 -28.58
C ILE A 18 -2.01 15.95 -28.70
N HIS A 19 -2.25 16.83 -27.73
CA HIS A 19 -3.41 17.71 -27.68
C HIS A 19 -2.94 19.16 -27.62
N LEU A 20 -3.18 19.95 -28.66
CA LEU A 20 -2.68 21.34 -28.73
C LEU A 20 -3.47 22.31 -27.84
N ILE A 21 -4.69 21.95 -27.47
CA ILE A 21 -5.60 22.72 -26.63
C ILE A 21 -6.26 21.80 -25.61
N SER A 22 -6.61 22.36 -24.46
CA SER A 22 -7.43 21.65 -23.50
C SER A 22 -8.88 21.63 -23.99
N LEU A 23 -9.50 20.46 -23.93
CA LEU A 23 -10.87 20.24 -24.36
C LEU A 23 -11.71 19.74 -23.19
N THR A 24 -12.97 20.16 -23.15
CA THR A 24 -13.95 19.66 -22.19
C THR A 24 -15.03 18.93 -22.94
N ASP A 25 -15.26 17.67 -22.60
CA ASP A 25 -16.40 16.91 -23.12
C ASP A 25 -17.70 17.54 -22.58
N PRO A 26 -18.63 17.99 -23.43
CA PRO A 26 -19.87 18.63 -22.98
C PRO A 26 -20.84 17.68 -22.28
N ILE A 27 -20.75 16.36 -22.50
CA ILE A 27 -21.66 15.35 -21.96
C ILE A 27 -21.11 14.80 -20.64
N THR A 28 -19.89 14.26 -20.68
CA THR A 28 -19.26 13.66 -19.50
C THR A 28 -18.64 14.72 -18.60
N GLY A 29 -18.25 15.85 -19.20
CA GLY A 29 -17.57 16.90 -18.48
C GLY A 29 -16.07 16.72 -18.29
N GLU A 30 -15.53 15.64 -18.82
CA GLU A 30 -14.13 15.30 -18.69
C GLU A 30 -13.26 16.35 -19.38
N ILE A 31 -12.15 16.71 -18.74
CA ILE A 31 -11.20 17.68 -19.28
C ILE A 31 -9.99 16.90 -19.78
N THR A 32 -9.77 16.94 -21.09
CA THR A 32 -8.50 16.52 -21.70
C THR A 32 -7.59 17.73 -21.71
N PHE A 33 -6.45 17.66 -21.03
CA PHE A 33 -5.50 18.76 -21.01
C PHE A 33 -4.70 18.84 -22.30
N LYS A 34 -4.21 20.06 -22.59
CA LYS A 34 -3.16 20.25 -23.60
C LYS A 34 -1.94 19.39 -23.25
N CYS A 35 -1.56 18.51 -24.17
CA CYS A 35 -0.39 17.64 -24.11
C CYS A 35 0.49 17.95 -25.33
N LEU A 36 1.68 18.50 -25.11
CA LEU A 36 2.60 18.86 -26.20
C LEU A 36 3.56 17.73 -26.59
N ASP A 37 3.69 16.73 -25.72
CA ASP A 37 4.56 15.57 -25.90
C ASP A 37 3.82 14.35 -25.36
N GLY A 38 3.34 13.48 -26.27
CA GLY A 38 2.57 12.29 -25.92
C GLY A 38 3.38 11.21 -25.19
N LEU A 39 4.71 11.37 -25.10
CA LEU A 39 5.58 10.50 -24.31
C LEU A 39 5.80 11.02 -22.87
N VAL A 40 5.13 12.10 -22.48
CA VAL A 40 5.24 12.69 -21.14
C VAL A 40 3.87 12.69 -20.46
N ASN A 41 3.81 12.12 -19.24
CA ASN A 41 2.61 12.17 -18.41
C ASN A 41 2.23 13.61 -18.06
N HIS A 42 0.95 13.84 -17.74
CA HIS A 42 0.52 15.12 -17.21
C HIS A 42 1.24 15.46 -15.92
N PHE A 43 1.86 16.64 -15.89
CA PHE A 43 2.61 17.13 -14.75
C PHE A 43 2.32 18.61 -14.50
N ASN A 44 2.71 19.08 -13.31
CA ASN A 44 2.69 20.47 -12.92
C ASN A 44 4.11 20.90 -12.57
N THR A 45 4.64 21.93 -13.23
CA THR A 45 6.03 22.36 -13.03
C THR A 45 6.34 22.72 -11.58
N SER A 46 5.44 23.42 -10.89
CA SER A 46 5.67 23.84 -9.50
C SER A 46 5.72 22.65 -8.53
N ILE A 47 4.83 21.67 -8.70
CA ILE A 47 4.86 20.45 -7.88
C ILE A 47 6.11 19.62 -8.21
N LEU A 48 6.48 19.52 -9.50
CA LEU A 48 7.69 18.82 -9.92
C LEU A 48 8.95 19.43 -9.29
N GLU A 49 9.06 20.76 -9.29
CA GLU A 49 10.17 21.49 -8.68
C GLU A 49 10.23 21.31 -7.16
N ALA A 50 9.08 21.35 -6.50
CA ALA A 50 8.97 21.22 -5.05
C ALA A 50 9.24 19.79 -4.56
N MET A 51 8.63 18.80 -5.21
CA MET A 51 8.66 17.40 -4.77
C MET A 51 9.79 16.59 -5.40
N ARG A 52 10.29 17.01 -6.57
CA ARG A 52 11.38 16.36 -7.32
C ARG A 52 11.16 14.86 -7.55
N CYS A 53 9.91 14.47 -7.74
CA CYS A 53 9.51 13.08 -7.99
C CYS A 53 8.69 12.97 -9.28
N ASN A 54 8.61 11.75 -9.83
CA ASN A 54 7.77 11.48 -11.00
C ASN A 54 6.29 11.80 -10.68
N MET A 55 5.54 12.28 -11.67
CA MET A 55 4.15 12.67 -11.50
C MET A 55 3.27 12.13 -12.64
N ASP A 56 2.04 11.81 -12.28
CA ASP A 56 0.95 11.52 -13.22
C ASP A 56 -0.34 12.16 -12.66
N ILE A 57 -0.68 13.33 -13.19
CA ILE A 57 -1.83 14.11 -12.74
C ILE A 57 -3.03 13.81 -13.64
N LYS A 58 -4.13 13.32 -13.05
CA LYS A 58 -5.39 13.09 -13.77
C LYS A 58 -6.53 13.90 -13.17
N PHE A 59 -7.34 14.51 -14.02
CA PHE A 59 -8.56 15.21 -13.61
C PHE A 59 -9.71 14.22 -13.47
N ILE A 60 -10.42 14.27 -12.35
CA ILE A 60 -11.50 13.33 -12.03
C ILE A 60 -12.80 14.10 -11.89
N ARG A 61 -13.72 13.90 -12.83
CA ARG A 61 -15.07 14.52 -12.76
C ARG A 61 -16.22 13.52 -12.84
N SER A 62 -16.00 12.37 -13.46
CA SER A 62 -17.04 11.36 -13.66
C SER A 62 -17.04 10.32 -12.52
N GLY A 63 -18.23 9.84 -12.14
CA GLY A 63 -18.38 8.77 -11.17
C GLY A 63 -17.61 7.49 -11.54
N PRO A 64 -17.63 7.03 -12.81
CA PRO A 64 -16.82 5.90 -13.25
C PRO A 64 -15.31 6.12 -13.09
N ALA A 65 -14.79 7.29 -13.46
CA ALA A 65 -13.36 7.60 -13.30
C ALA A 65 -12.96 7.65 -11.81
N ALA A 66 -13.80 8.27 -10.98
CA ALA A 66 -13.61 8.30 -9.53
C ALA A 66 -13.59 6.89 -8.92
N LYS A 67 -14.53 6.02 -9.35
CA LYS A 67 -14.57 4.62 -8.93
C LYS A 67 -13.32 3.86 -9.36
N ALA A 68 -12.88 4.01 -10.60
CA ALA A 68 -11.68 3.35 -11.11
C ALA A 68 -10.41 3.77 -10.34
N ILE A 69 -10.25 5.07 -10.08
CA ILE A 69 -9.12 5.60 -9.32
C ILE A 69 -9.18 5.17 -7.85
N LEU A 70 -10.38 5.12 -7.26
CA LEU A 70 -10.54 4.59 -5.91
C LEU A 70 -10.06 3.13 -5.83
N TYR A 71 -10.49 2.26 -6.76
CA TYR A 71 -10.00 0.88 -6.80
C TYR A 71 -8.49 0.80 -6.98
N TYR A 72 -7.92 1.62 -7.88
CA TYR A 72 -6.48 1.68 -8.07
C TYR A 72 -5.76 2.06 -6.78
N ILE A 73 -6.16 3.16 -6.13
CA ILE A 73 -5.56 3.60 -4.87
C ILE A 73 -5.71 2.53 -3.78
N THR A 74 -6.90 1.95 -3.63
CA THR A 74 -7.15 0.89 -2.65
C THR A 74 -6.27 -0.33 -2.92
N ASP A 75 -6.16 -0.80 -4.16
CA ASP A 75 -5.29 -1.93 -4.52
C ASP A 75 -3.82 -1.65 -4.17
N TYR A 76 -3.35 -0.42 -4.40
CA TYR A 76 -1.99 -0.01 -4.03
C TYR A 76 -1.77 0.07 -2.52
N ILE A 77 -2.72 0.66 -1.77
CA ILE A 77 -2.63 0.78 -0.30
C ILE A 77 -2.75 -0.61 0.36
N THR A 78 -3.64 -1.46 -0.15
CA THR A 78 -3.89 -2.81 0.40
C THR A 78 -2.88 -3.84 -0.09
N LYS A 79 -1.97 -3.46 -0.99
CA LYS A 79 -0.90 -4.33 -1.47
C LYS A 79 -0.05 -4.80 -0.30
N SER A 80 -0.07 -6.12 -0.04
CA SER A 80 0.74 -6.71 1.03
C SER A 80 2.21 -6.35 0.85
N GLN A 81 2.81 -5.75 1.88
CA GLN A 81 4.24 -5.43 1.91
C GLN A 81 5.10 -6.69 1.86
N LEU A 82 4.57 -7.82 2.38
CA LEU A 82 5.24 -9.12 2.36
C LEU A 82 4.59 -10.01 1.31
N LYS A 83 5.35 -10.40 0.28
CA LYS A 83 4.88 -11.36 -0.73
C LYS A 83 4.62 -12.71 -0.07
N THR A 84 3.53 -13.38 -0.45
CA THR A 84 3.10 -14.65 0.16
C THR A 84 4.19 -15.72 0.16
N HIS A 85 4.96 -15.86 -0.93
CA HIS A 85 6.05 -16.85 -0.98
C HIS A 85 7.18 -16.55 0.00
N VAL A 86 7.49 -15.27 0.25
CA VAL A 86 8.51 -14.85 1.23
C VAL A 86 8.00 -15.13 2.64
N ALA A 87 6.72 -14.81 2.92
CA ALA A 87 6.09 -15.12 4.20
C ALA A 87 6.13 -16.63 4.49
N LEU A 88 5.76 -17.46 3.51
CA LEU A 88 5.78 -18.92 3.64
C LEU A 88 7.19 -19.45 3.91
N ALA A 89 8.19 -19.02 3.14
CA ALA A 89 9.58 -19.44 3.34
C ALA A 89 10.13 -19.00 4.71
N ALA A 90 9.78 -17.79 5.18
CA ALA A 90 10.16 -17.28 6.49
C ALA A 90 9.53 -18.09 7.64
N MET A 91 8.29 -18.55 7.46
CA MET A 91 7.61 -19.43 8.42
C MET A 91 8.20 -20.84 8.43
N GLU A 92 8.43 -21.44 7.26
CA GLU A 92 9.09 -22.76 7.14
C GLU A 92 10.45 -22.77 7.84
N THR A 93 11.26 -21.74 7.59
CA THR A 93 12.56 -21.57 8.26
C THR A 93 12.43 -21.43 9.77
N ALA A 94 11.38 -20.74 10.26
CA ALA A 94 11.14 -20.57 11.69
C ALA A 94 10.74 -21.89 12.37
N ILE A 95 9.91 -22.70 11.70
CA ILE A 95 9.48 -24.02 12.17
C ILE A 95 10.67 -24.97 12.23
N HIS A 96 11.47 -25.06 11.17
CA HIS A 96 12.63 -25.95 11.14
C HIS A 96 13.69 -25.58 12.21
N LYS A 97 13.81 -24.30 12.56
CA LYS A 97 14.67 -23.83 13.67
C LYS A 97 14.13 -24.18 15.06
N LEU A 98 12.84 -24.41 15.21
CA LEU A 98 12.22 -24.85 16.47
C LEU A 98 12.40 -26.35 16.68
N GLU A 99 12.19 -27.15 15.63
CA GLU A 99 12.35 -28.61 15.67
C GLU A 99 13.76 -29.05 16.10
N ILE A 100 14.80 -28.28 15.73
CA ILE A 100 16.19 -28.58 16.11
C ILE A 100 16.47 -28.27 17.60
N TYR A 101 15.73 -27.36 18.22
CA TYR A 101 16.05 -26.83 19.55
C TYR A 101 15.27 -27.52 20.69
N ASP A 102 14.17 -28.22 20.37
CA ASP A 102 13.22 -28.68 21.37
C ASP A 102 13.39 -30.18 21.69
N SER A 103 14.35 -30.48 22.57
CA SER A 103 14.59 -31.82 23.12
C SER A 103 14.07 -31.99 24.56
N ASN A 104 13.24 -31.07 25.06
CA ASN A 104 12.70 -31.10 26.43
C ASN A 104 11.17 -30.94 26.45
N HIS A 105 10.52 -31.61 27.40
CA HIS A 105 9.06 -31.62 27.61
C HIS A 105 8.50 -30.24 28.02
N ASP A 106 8.36 -29.31 27.07
CA ASP A 106 7.51 -28.13 27.24
C ASP A 106 6.03 -28.50 27.04
N ASP A 107 5.15 -27.84 27.79
CA ASP A 107 3.69 -27.97 27.61
C ASP A 107 3.29 -27.58 26.16
N CYS A 108 2.40 -28.36 25.54
CA CYS A 108 2.00 -28.21 24.14
C CYS A 108 1.53 -26.77 23.83
N THR A 109 0.83 -26.17 24.79
CA THR A 109 0.34 -24.78 24.71
C THR A 109 1.47 -23.75 24.65
N LEU A 110 2.54 -23.96 25.43
CA LEU A 110 3.70 -23.09 25.45
C LEU A 110 4.51 -23.21 24.16
N GLN A 111 4.65 -24.43 23.65
CA GLN A 111 5.31 -24.72 22.38
C GLN A 111 4.58 -24.04 21.21
N ALA A 112 3.26 -24.18 21.12
CA ALA A 112 2.44 -23.52 20.10
C ALA A 112 2.57 -21.98 20.17
N LYS A 113 2.58 -21.39 21.37
CA LYS A 113 2.77 -19.95 21.55
C LYS A 113 4.15 -19.49 21.06
N LYS A 114 5.21 -20.22 21.42
CA LYS A 114 6.59 -19.94 20.96
C LYS A 114 6.71 -20.06 19.44
N MET A 115 6.04 -21.05 18.84
CA MET A 115 5.99 -21.24 17.39
C MET A 115 5.36 -20.03 16.69
N LEU A 116 4.16 -19.62 17.12
CA LEU A 116 3.49 -18.45 16.56
C LEU A 116 4.33 -17.17 16.69
N GLN A 117 4.96 -16.96 17.84
CA GLN A 117 5.83 -15.80 18.06
C GLN A 117 7.04 -15.81 17.12
N LYS A 118 7.72 -16.95 16.93
CA LYS A 118 8.87 -17.03 16.01
C LYS A 118 8.46 -16.83 14.57
N CYS A 119 7.33 -17.40 14.14
CA CYS A 119 6.78 -17.17 12.80
C CYS A 119 6.48 -15.67 12.59
N ALA A 120 5.83 -15.02 13.55
CA ALA A 120 5.53 -13.59 13.48
C ALA A 120 6.80 -12.73 13.41
N HIS A 121 7.79 -12.97 14.28
CA HIS A 121 9.06 -12.26 14.22
C HIS A 121 9.82 -12.50 12.92
N SER A 122 9.80 -13.73 12.40
CA SER A 122 10.42 -14.09 11.12
C SER A 122 9.77 -13.31 9.97
N MET A 123 8.43 -13.24 9.94
CA MET A 123 7.71 -12.46 8.93
C MET A 123 8.04 -10.97 9.01
N ILE A 124 8.05 -10.38 10.22
CA ILE A 124 8.40 -8.97 10.43
C ILE A 124 9.83 -8.68 9.96
N SER A 125 10.78 -9.59 10.25
CA SER A 125 12.19 -9.41 9.84
C SER A 125 12.41 -9.41 8.33
N HIS A 126 11.52 -10.06 7.57
CA HIS A 126 11.57 -10.11 6.10
C HIS A 126 10.66 -9.07 5.45
N GLN A 127 9.97 -8.24 6.24
CA GLN A 127 9.14 -7.17 5.71
C GLN A 127 10.03 -6.02 5.23
N GLU A 128 9.91 -5.68 3.95
CA GLU A 128 10.60 -4.52 3.37
C GLU A 128 9.79 -3.25 3.66
N LEU A 129 10.47 -2.22 4.16
CA LEU A 129 9.90 -0.89 4.36
C LEU A 129 10.37 0.06 3.25
N SER A 130 9.52 1.01 2.85
CA SER A 130 9.93 2.01 1.87
C SER A 130 10.99 2.95 2.45
N ALA A 131 11.92 3.41 1.60
CA ALA A 131 12.96 4.35 2.02
C ALA A 131 12.36 5.63 2.63
N GLN A 132 11.22 6.09 2.09
CA GLN A 132 10.50 7.26 2.60
C GLN A 132 9.99 7.04 4.02
N GLN A 133 9.41 5.88 4.33
CA GLN A 133 8.97 5.54 5.69
C GLN A 133 10.15 5.49 6.66
N VAL A 134 11.26 4.85 6.26
CA VAL A 134 12.47 4.76 7.08
C VAL A 134 13.05 6.14 7.34
N CYS A 135 13.17 6.98 6.30
CA CYS A 135 13.65 8.36 6.46
C CYS A 135 12.72 9.19 7.35
N SER A 136 11.40 9.09 7.19
CA SER A 136 10.43 9.81 8.04
C SER A 136 10.61 9.45 9.52
N TYR A 137 10.73 8.15 9.81
CA TYR A 137 10.99 7.67 11.17
C TYR A 137 12.33 8.14 11.73
N LEU A 138 13.41 8.05 10.94
CA LEU A 138 14.75 8.49 11.37
C LEU A 138 14.84 10.01 11.57
N MET A 139 14.04 10.78 10.86
CA MET A 139 13.97 12.24 10.97
C MET A 139 12.99 12.71 12.06
N ASP A 140 12.38 11.78 12.80
CA ASP A 140 11.36 12.06 13.83
C ASP A 140 10.18 12.88 13.29
N PHE A 141 9.79 12.62 12.04
CA PHE A 141 8.61 13.23 11.44
C PHE A 141 7.36 12.49 11.89
N GLU A 142 6.33 13.25 12.26
CA GLU A 142 5.03 12.72 12.67
C GLU A 142 4.37 11.95 11.52
N ASP A 143 3.94 10.73 11.79
CA ASP A 143 3.23 9.85 10.86
C ASP A 143 1.71 9.80 11.15
N GLN A 144 1.26 10.53 12.17
CA GLN A 144 -0.11 10.56 12.63
C GLN A 144 -0.74 11.96 12.45
N PHE A 145 -1.68 12.08 11.53
CA PHE A 145 -2.50 13.28 11.38
C PHE A 145 -3.91 13.00 11.90
N THR A 146 -4.27 13.59 13.04
CA THR A 146 -5.66 13.51 13.54
C THR A 146 -6.31 14.88 13.52
N SER A 147 -7.55 14.93 13.02
CA SER A 147 -8.38 16.14 13.12
C SER A 147 -9.00 16.29 14.51
N HIS A 148 -9.11 15.20 15.27
CA HIS A 148 -9.75 15.13 16.57
C HIS A 148 -8.90 14.34 17.56
N LYS A 149 -9.10 14.59 18.85
CA LYS A 149 -8.51 13.79 19.93
C LYS A 149 -9.48 12.68 20.31
N TYR A 150 -9.04 11.45 20.18
CA TYR A 150 -9.79 10.27 20.61
C TYR A 150 -9.33 9.87 22.01
N HIS A 151 -10.22 9.24 22.78
CA HIS A 151 -9.86 8.64 24.07
C HIS A 151 -9.69 7.13 23.88
N GLY A 152 -8.69 6.56 24.55
CA GLY A 152 -8.48 5.11 24.51
C GLY A 152 -9.70 4.38 25.09
N LEU A 153 -10.31 3.52 24.28
CA LEU A 153 -11.37 2.62 24.73
C LEU A 153 -10.76 1.24 24.99
N TYR A 154 -10.74 0.83 26.26
CA TYR A 154 -10.31 -0.52 26.63
C TYR A 154 -11.42 -1.50 26.30
N TRP A 155 -11.35 -2.10 25.11
CA TRP A 155 -12.41 -2.93 24.54
C TRP A 155 -12.92 -3.99 25.50
N THR A 156 -12.03 -4.77 26.11
CA THR A 156 -12.42 -5.89 27.00
C THR A 156 -13.22 -5.41 28.21
N ASN A 157 -12.81 -4.30 28.84
CA ASN A 157 -13.53 -3.73 29.98
C ASN A 157 -14.89 -3.16 29.56
N PHE A 158 -14.95 -2.56 28.37
CA PHE A 158 -16.17 -2.00 27.82
C PHE A 158 -17.17 -3.08 27.39
N GLU A 159 -16.67 -4.17 26.81
CA GLU A 159 -17.42 -5.37 26.44
C GLU A 159 -18.03 -6.02 27.68
N SER A 160 -17.22 -6.28 28.72
CA SER A 160 -17.73 -6.82 29.99
C SER A 160 -18.79 -5.90 30.64
N PHE A 161 -18.60 -4.58 30.58
CA PHE A 161 -19.60 -3.63 31.08
C PHE A 161 -20.93 -3.70 30.30
N ILE A 162 -20.88 -3.85 28.97
CA ILE A 162 -22.08 -3.99 28.14
C ILE A 162 -22.79 -5.32 28.43
N GLU A 163 -22.04 -6.41 28.53
CA GLU A 163 -22.58 -7.73 28.88
C GLU A 163 -23.24 -7.73 30.26
N GLU A 164 -22.67 -7.02 31.24
CA GLU A 164 -23.31 -6.83 32.56
C GLU A 164 -24.60 -6.01 32.50
N CYS A 165 -24.68 -5.03 31.60
CA CYS A 165 -25.85 -4.15 31.46
C CYS A 165 -27.00 -4.77 30.65
N ASN A 166 -26.75 -5.84 29.89
CA ASN A 166 -27.74 -6.50 29.05
C ASN A 166 -27.63 -8.04 29.18
N PRO A 167 -28.13 -8.62 30.29
CA PRO A 167 -27.98 -10.04 30.61
C PRO A 167 -28.73 -10.97 29.65
#